data_AF-A0A4Q9YTS8-F1
#
_entry.id   AF-A0A4Q9YTS8-F1
#
_cell.length_a   1.000
_cell.length_b   1.000
_cell.length_c   1.000
_cell.angle_alpha   90.00
_cell.angle_beta   90.00
_cell.angle_gamma   90.00
#
_symmetry.space_group_name_H-M   'P 1'
#
loop_
_entity.id
_entity.type
_entity.pdbx_description
1 polymer ?
#
loop_
_entity_poly.entity_id
_entity_poly.type
_entity_poly.pdbx_seq_one_letter_code
_entity_poly.pdbx_strand_id
1 'polypeptide(L)'
;MKTNTLIQMKSAHYSKMFLLICCAFTMHAANLNAANNTNAKSKYYAETNRVWINATSASGAFSQTLIGYRTGATDGYDHGYDGAFWNDGAIGLASLIGDTRYAIQFKGLPFSSADIVPLSFTATQNGAYTFAIDHMDGFFTNVSFAVYIHDKSNNTYTNLKTSNYTFTSNSGSYNNRFELTYSVDASSALGTVSNPFNAEKLEVYNSNQSVIIKSGNTVLKNIELYNINGQVLYENKEVNAAQVTISNLPATKQAIIIRATSEDGITAVKKWLYY
;
A
#
# COMPACT_ATOMS: atom_id res chain seq x y z
N MET A 1 -42.62 -29.55 -44.82
CA MET A 1 -42.99 -28.28 -45.50
C MET A 1 -44.25 -27.76 -44.82
N LYS A 2 -44.28 -26.46 -44.46
CA LYS A 2 -45.34 -25.68 -43.77
C LYS A 2 -45.08 -25.40 -42.29
N THR A 3 -44.70 -24.15 -42.01
CA THR A 3 -45.32 -23.29 -40.98
C THR A 3 -44.72 -21.89 -41.12
N ASN A 4 -45.46 -20.96 -41.74
CA ASN A 4 -45.10 -19.55 -41.75
C ASN A 4 -46.32 -18.66 -42.06
N THR A 5 -47.37 -18.65 -41.22
CA THR A 5 -48.44 -17.62 -41.32
C THR A 5 -49.31 -17.57 -40.06
N LEU A 6 -48.81 -16.95 -38.98
CA LEU A 6 -49.65 -16.50 -37.85
C LEU A 6 -49.18 -15.11 -37.41
N ILE A 7 -49.17 -14.16 -38.36
CA ILE A 7 -49.06 -12.73 -38.09
C ILE A 7 -49.99 -12.03 -39.06
N GLN A 8 -51.26 -11.89 -38.69
CA GLN A 8 -52.15 -10.78 -39.01
C GLN A 8 -53.54 -11.12 -38.44
N MET A 9 -54.27 -10.09 -38.00
CA MET A 9 -55.62 -10.13 -37.37
C MET A 9 -55.65 -10.20 -35.83
N LYS A 10 -55.05 -9.21 -35.16
CA LYS A 10 -55.61 -8.61 -33.94
C LYS A 10 -55.45 -7.09 -34.01
N SER A 11 -56.16 -6.51 -34.97
CA SER A 11 -56.33 -5.07 -35.18
C SER A 11 -57.81 -4.84 -35.46
N ALA A 12 -58.37 -3.78 -34.89
CA ALA A 12 -59.77 -3.36 -34.89
C ALA A 12 -60.66 -3.96 -33.78
N HIS A 13 -60.66 -3.28 -32.62
CA HIS A 13 -61.89 -2.88 -31.91
C HIS A 13 -61.53 -2.15 -30.61
N TYR A 14 -61.13 -0.87 -30.69
CA TYR A 14 -61.36 0.15 -29.64
C TYR A 14 -61.23 1.53 -30.29
N SER A 15 -62.26 1.89 -31.06
CA SER A 15 -62.48 3.24 -31.58
C SER A 15 -63.81 3.74 -31.01
N LYS A 16 -63.78 4.98 -30.52
CA LYS A 16 -64.88 5.82 -29.98
C LYS A 16 -65.15 5.75 -28.47
N MET A 17 -64.42 6.57 -27.70
CA MET A 17 -65.07 7.55 -26.83
C MET A 17 -64.15 8.77 -26.66
N PHE A 18 -64.69 9.93 -27.01
CA PHE A 18 -64.03 11.20 -27.29
C PHE A 18 -64.44 12.18 -26.18
N LEU A 19 -63.51 12.80 -25.43
CA LEU A 19 -63.77 14.12 -24.83
C LEU A 19 -62.47 14.88 -24.47
N LEU A 20 -62.02 15.66 -25.46
CA LEU A 20 -61.69 17.09 -25.38
C LEU A 20 -61.44 17.71 -23.98
N ILE A 21 -60.17 18.00 -23.65
CA ILE A 21 -59.79 19.26 -22.99
C ILE A 21 -58.53 19.78 -23.69
N CYS A 22 -58.74 20.74 -24.59
CA CYS A 22 -57.72 21.64 -25.08
C CYS A 22 -57.68 22.81 -24.08
N CYS A 23 -56.57 23.01 -23.38
CA CYS A 23 -56.28 24.28 -22.74
C CYS A 23 -54.78 24.56 -22.85
N ALA A 24 -54.48 25.75 -23.34
CA ALA A 24 -53.23 26.18 -23.92
C ALA A 24 -52.05 26.16 -22.92
N PHE A 25 -50.88 25.74 -23.40
CA PHE A 25 -49.62 26.34 -22.96
C PHE A 25 -48.65 26.39 -24.13
N THR A 26 -48.23 27.60 -24.45
CA THR A 26 -47.25 27.97 -25.46
C THR A 26 -45.92 27.28 -25.19
N MET A 27 -45.40 26.53 -26.18
CA MET A 27 -44.00 26.08 -26.15
C MET A 27 -43.09 27.30 -26.27
N HIS A 28 -42.48 27.71 -25.17
CA HIS A 28 -41.26 28.50 -25.21
C HIS A 28 -40.12 27.55 -25.61
N ALA A 29 -39.54 27.76 -26.80
CA ALA A 29 -38.31 27.09 -27.19
C ALA A 29 -37.18 27.60 -26.29
N ALA A 30 -36.80 26.81 -25.28
CA ALA A 30 -35.57 27.03 -24.56
C ALA A 30 -34.40 26.60 -25.47
N ASN A 31 -33.52 27.55 -25.79
CA ASN A 31 -32.21 27.28 -26.38
C ASN A 31 -31.43 26.35 -25.46
N LEU A 32 -31.37 25.06 -25.80
CA LEU A 32 -30.39 24.14 -25.22
C LEU A 32 -29.05 24.43 -25.89
N ASN A 33 -28.24 25.28 -25.25
CA ASN A 33 -26.80 25.26 -25.47
C ASN A 33 -26.34 23.82 -25.19
N ALA A 34 -25.98 23.09 -26.24
CA ALA A 34 -25.27 21.83 -26.15
C ALA A 34 -23.90 22.14 -25.54
N ALA A 35 -23.83 22.18 -24.21
CA ALA A 35 -22.57 22.03 -23.51
C ALA A 35 -22.02 20.66 -23.93
N ASN A 36 -20.89 20.68 -24.63
CA ASN A 36 -20.09 19.50 -24.92
C ASN A 36 -19.73 18.81 -23.60
N ASN A 37 -20.62 17.96 -23.12
CA ASN A 37 -20.36 17.08 -22.00
C ASN A 37 -19.53 15.93 -22.54
N THR A 38 -18.23 16.19 -22.71
CA THR A 38 -17.24 15.13 -22.79
C THR A 38 -17.28 14.40 -21.46
N ASN A 39 -18.13 13.38 -21.38
CA ASN A 39 -18.10 12.37 -20.35
C ASN A 39 -16.73 11.68 -20.43
N ALA A 40 -15.71 12.33 -19.87
CA ALA A 40 -14.43 11.72 -19.59
C ALA A 40 -14.74 10.57 -18.65
N LYS A 41 -14.71 9.34 -19.17
CA LYS A 41 -14.65 8.16 -18.31
C LYS A 41 -13.43 8.37 -17.43
N SER A 42 -13.62 8.72 -16.17
CA SER A 42 -12.53 8.75 -15.20
C SER A 42 -11.98 7.34 -15.17
N LYS A 43 -10.81 7.12 -15.77
CA LYS A 43 -10.06 5.89 -15.56
C LYS A 43 -9.74 5.88 -14.07
N TYR A 44 -10.49 5.10 -13.29
CA TYR A 44 -10.02 4.69 -11.97
C TYR A 44 -8.78 3.85 -12.23
N TYR A 45 -7.61 4.49 -12.20
CA TYR A 45 -6.37 3.77 -12.15
C TYR A 45 -6.34 3.10 -10.79
N ALA A 46 -6.44 1.77 -10.78
CA ALA A 46 -6.17 0.98 -9.59
C ALA A 46 -4.78 1.38 -9.08
N GLU A 47 -4.69 1.75 -7.80
CA GLU A 47 -3.43 2.15 -7.20
C GLU A 47 -2.41 1.05 -7.44
N THR A 48 -1.23 1.42 -7.92
CA THR A 48 -0.15 0.50 -8.26
C THR A 48 1.16 1.14 -7.85
N ASN A 49 1.94 0.42 -7.05
CA ASN A 49 3.26 0.82 -6.55
C ASN A 49 4.24 -0.30 -6.86
N ARG A 50 5.38 -0.02 -7.47
CA ARG A 50 6.29 -1.05 -8.00
C ARG A 50 7.75 -0.71 -7.73
N VAL A 51 8.53 -1.76 -7.53
CA VAL A 51 10.00 -1.73 -7.45
C VAL A 51 10.57 -2.85 -8.32
N TRP A 52 11.59 -2.52 -9.10
CA TRP A 52 12.29 -3.47 -9.96
C TRP A 52 13.70 -3.66 -9.45
N ILE A 53 14.06 -4.93 -9.25
CA ILE A 53 15.36 -5.32 -8.72
C ILE A 53 16.13 -6.02 -9.82
N ASN A 54 17.31 -5.50 -10.12
CA ASN A 54 18.28 -6.11 -11.02
C ASN A 54 19.22 -7.02 -10.24
N ALA A 55 19.55 -8.16 -10.82
CA ALA A 55 20.74 -8.94 -10.52
C ALA A 55 21.74 -8.80 -11.66
N THR A 56 23.00 -8.52 -11.35
CA THR A 56 24.08 -8.44 -12.34
C THR A 56 25.33 -9.20 -11.91
N SER A 57 26.15 -9.61 -12.87
CA SER A 57 27.51 -10.13 -12.63
C SER A 57 28.56 -9.24 -13.28
N ALA A 58 29.82 -9.35 -12.82
CA ALA A 58 30.96 -8.69 -13.47
C ALA A 58 31.19 -9.13 -14.93
N SER A 59 30.72 -10.33 -15.29
CA SER A 59 30.76 -10.86 -16.66
C SER A 59 29.62 -10.37 -17.56
N GLY A 60 28.76 -9.48 -17.07
CA GLY A 60 27.65 -8.90 -17.83
C GLY A 60 26.37 -9.74 -17.85
N ALA A 61 26.27 -10.79 -17.03
CA ALA A 61 25.00 -11.50 -16.87
C ALA A 61 23.98 -10.58 -16.17
N PHE A 62 22.71 -10.68 -16.56
CA PHE A 62 21.64 -9.80 -16.10
C PHE A 62 20.35 -10.60 -15.89
N SER A 63 19.59 -10.25 -14.85
CA SER A 63 18.21 -10.68 -14.66
C SER A 63 17.46 -9.62 -13.85
N GLN A 64 16.15 -9.49 -14.04
CA GLN A 64 15.33 -8.51 -13.33
C GLN A 64 14.03 -9.14 -12.85
N THR A 65 13.58 -8.73 -11.66
CA THR A 65 12.25 -9.07 -11.13
C THR A 65 11.51 -7.80 -10.71
N LEU A 66 10.19 -7.79 -10.89
CA LEU A 66 9.28 -6.72 -10.47
C LEU A 66 8.47 -7.19 -9.27
N ILE A 67 8.50 -6.41 -8.19
CA ILE A 67 7.63 -6.59 -7.03
C ILE A 67 6.71 -5.38 -6.95
N GLY A 68 5.40 -5.62 -6.94
CA GLY A 68 4.40 -4.56 -6.94
C GLY A 68 3.36 -4.74 -5.85
N TYR A 69 2.66 -3.65 -5.54
CA TYR A 69 1.48 -3.59 -4.70
C TYR A 69 0.36 -2.94 -5.48
N ARG A 70 -0.79 -3.60 -5.58
CA ARG A 70 -1.89 -3.13 -6.43
C ARG A 70 -3.25 -3.34 -5.79
N THR A 71 -4.17 -2.38 -6.00
CA THR A 71 -5.58 -2.55 -5.63
C THR A 71 -6.17 -3.73 -6.42
N GLY A 72 -6.68 -4.72 -5.69
CA GLY A 72 -7.32 -5.91 -6.27
C GLY A 72 -6.37 -7.08 -6.55
N ALA A 73 -5.07 -6.96 -6.27
CA ALA A 73 -4.17 -8.11 -6.17
C ALA A 73 -4.31 -8.78 -4.78
N THR A 74 -3.74 -9.97 -4.64
CA THR A 74 -3.71 -10.80 -3.44
C THR A 74 -2.27 -11.15 -3.08
N ASP A 75 -2.05 -11.90 -2.00
CA ASP A 75 -0.72 -12.46 -1.68
C ASP A 75 -0.43 -13.78 -2.42
N GLY A 76 -1.44 -14.33 -3.10
CA GLY A 76 -1.33 -15.53 -3.91
C GLY A 76 -1.07 -15.21 -5.38
N TYR A 77 -1.19 -16.23 -6.23
CA TYR A 77 -1.11 -16.04 -7.68
C TYR A 77 -2.37 -15.34 -8.22
N ASP A 78 -2.17 -14.23 -8.92
CA ASP A 78 -3.21 -13.45 -9.58
C ASP A 78 -3.07 -13.50 -11.11
N HIS A 79 -4.04 -14.15 -11.76
CA HIS A 79 -4.09 -14.25 -13.20
C HIS A 79 -4.25 -12.87 -13.85
N GLY A 80 -3.32 -12.51 -14.74
CA GLY A 80 -3.30 -11.22 -15.44
C GLY A 80 -2.53 -10.11 -14.70
N TYR A 81 -2.04 -10.38 -13.49
CA TYR A 81 -1.11 -9.50 -12.77
C TYR A 81 0.28 -10.11 -12.67
N ASP A 82 0.37 -11.38 -12.27
CA ASP A 82 1.64 -12.05 -12.07
C ASP A 82 2.21 -12.65 -13.36
N GLY A 83 3.50 -12.42 -13.57
CA GLY A 83 4.26 -12.89 -14.71
C GLY A 83 5.12 -14.09 -14.33
N ALA A 84 4.82 -15.26 -14.91
CA ALA A 84 5.61 -16.46 -14.70
C ALA A 84 7.08 -16.22 -15.08
N PHE A 85 7.99 -16.78 -14.28
CA PHE A 85 9.41 -16.69 -14.56
C PHE A 85 9.85 -17.79 -15.53
N TRP A 86 10.50 -17.39 -16.62
CA TRP A 86 11.26 -18.28 -17.50
C TRP A 86 12.71 -17.79 -17.54
N ASN A 87 13.65 -18.63 -17.09
CA ASN A 87 15.08 -18.30 -17.20
C ASN A 87 15.72 -19.02 -18.37
N ASP A 88 16.36 -18.25 -19.24
CA ASP A 88 17.26 -18.72 -20.29
C ASP A 88 18.68 -18.12 -20.14
N GLY A 89 18.96 -17.40 -19.05
CA GLY A 89 20.21 -16.69 -18.80
C GLY A 89 21.18 -17.35 -17.80
N ALA A 90 22.42 -16.86 -17.77
CA ALA A 90 23.48 -17.31 -16.86
C ALA A 90 23.20 -16.99 -15.37
N ILE A 91 22.30 -16.04 -15.12
CA ILE A 91 21.73 -15.79 -13.80
C ILE A 91 20.22 -15.64 -13.92
N GLY A 92 19.50 -15.90 -12.84
CA GLY A 92 18.06 -15.69 -12.76
C GLY A 92 17.66 -15.12 -11.41
N LEU A 93 16.92 -14.03 -11.41
CA LEU A 93 16.30 -13.43 -10.22
C LEU A 93 14.78 -13.45 -10.41
N ALA A 94 14.08 -14.01 -9.44
CA ALA A 94 12.62 -14.10 -9.42
C ALA A 94 12.12 -13.94 -7.99
N SER A 95 10.87 -13.55 -7.81
CA SER A 95 10.18 -13.73 -6.55
C SER A 95 9.50 -15.10 -6.48
N LEU A 96 9.05 -15.50 -5.29
CA LEU A 96 8.40 -16.78 -5.05
C LEU A 96 6.99 -16.58 -4.47
N ILE A 97 6.02 -17.29 -5.06
CA ILE A 97 4.70 -17.54 -4.47
C ILE A 97 4.62 -19.04 -4.20
N GLY A 98 4.72 -19.43 -2.92
CA GLY A 98 5.02 -20.81 -2.55
C GLY A 98 6.36 -21.23 -3.17
N ASP A 99 6.37 -22.35 -3.90
CA ASP A 99 7.56 -22.87 -4.59
C ASP A 99 7.69 -22.41 -6.05
N THR A 100 6.76 -21.58 -6.55
CA THR A 100 6.72 -21.16 -7.95
C THR A 100 7.39 -19.81 -8.15
N ARG A 101 8.23 -19.70 -9.19
CA ARG A 101 9.00 -18.50 -9.51
C ARG A 101 8.23 -17.55 -10.42
N TYR A 102 8.28 -16.25 -10.10
CA TYR A 102 7.64 -15.18 -10.87
C TYR A 102 8.64 -14.07 -11.20
N ALA A 103 8.63 -13.62 -12.45
CA ALA A 103 9.39 -12.45 -12.91
C ALA A 103 8.70 -11.15 -12.50
N ILE A 104 7.36 -11.21 -12.37
CA ILE A 104 6.52 -10.12 -11.92
C ILE A 104 5.57 -10.69 -10.87
N GLN A 105 5.57 -10.11 -9.68
CA GLN A 105 4.62 -10.44 -8.64
C GLN A 105 3.96 -9.18 -8.11
N PHE A 106 2.63 -9.19 -8.01
CA PHE A 106 1.87 -8.20 -7.27
C PHE A 106 1.38 -8.77 -5.94
N LYS A 107 1.47 -7.96 -4.89
CA LYS A 107 0.80 -8.16 -3.62
C LYS A 107 -0.42 -7.25 -3.51
N GLY A 108 -1.38 -7.66 -2.69
CA GLY A 108 -2.58 -6.88 -2.42
C GLY A 108 -2.29 -5.61 -1.64
N LEU A 109 -3.12 -4.59 -1.86
CA LEU A 109 -3.23 -3.43 -0.96
C LEU A 109 -4.35 -3.68 0.08
N PRO A 110 -4.24 -3.15 1.32
CA PRO A 110 -3.23 -2.19 1.79
C PRO A 110 -1.85 -2.81 2.08
N PHE A 111 -0.79 -2.03 1.86
CA PHE A 111 0.60 -2.40 2.15
C PHE A 111 0.86 -2.63 3.65
N SER A 112 1.73 -3.58 3.99
CA SER A 112 2.24 -3.78 5.34
C SER A 112 3.77 -3.68 5.41
N SER A 113 4.32 -2.96 6.40
CA SER A 113 5.78 -2.92 6.63
C SER A 113 6.38 -4.24 7.12
N ALA A 114 5.55 -5.21 7.49
CA ALA A 114 5.98 -6.59 7.78
C ALA A 114 5.99 -7.50 6.56
N ASP A 115 5.59 -7.01 5.38
CA ASP A 115 5.60 -7.84 4.20
C ASP A 115 7.01 -8.30 3.85
N ILE A 116 7.09 -9.58 3.50
CA ILE A 116 8.28 -10.25 3.03
C ILE A 116 7.98 -10.86 1.67
N VAL A 117 8.88 -10.63 0.72
CA VAL A 117 8.84 -11.26 -0.59
C VAL A 117 10.05 -12.16 -0.74
N PRO A 118 9.90 -13.49 -0.62
CA PRO A 118 10.99 -14.42 -0.81
C PRO A 118 11.49 -14.35 -2.26
N LEU A 119 12.81 -14.39 -2.44
CA LEU A 119 13.46 -14.31 -3.75
C LEU A 119 14.22 -15.60 -4.06
N SER A 120 14.14 -16.01 -5.31
CA SER A 120 14.93 -17.08 -5.90
C SER A 120 16.05 -16.48 -6.74
N PHE A 121 17.30 -16.81 -6.37
CA PHE A 121 18.48 -16.48 -7.16
C PHE A 121 19.11 -17.74 -7.73
N THR A 122 19.42 -17.74 -9.03
CA THR A 122 20.16 -18.80 -9.72
C THR A 122 21.38 -18.25 -10.41
N ALA A 123 22.47 -19.02 -10.40
CA ALA A 123 23.69 -18.73 -11.13
C ALA A 123 24.28 -20.00 -11.75
N THR A 124 24.75 -19.91 -12.99
CA THR A 124 25.42 -21.04 -13.68
C THR A 124 26.92 -21.12 -13.40
N GLN A 125 27.50 -20.08 -12.81
CA GLN A 125 28.93 -19.99 -12.52
C GLN A 125 29.17 -19.50 -11.09
N ASN A 126 30.38 -19.69 -10.58
CA ASN A 126 30.80 -19.06 -9.33
C ASN A 126 31.21 -17.61 -9.62
N GLY A 127 30.88 -16.68 -8.72
CA GLY A 127 31.27 -15.29 -8.91
C GLY A 127 30.69 -14.32 -7.89
N ALA A 128 30.95 -13.04 -8.15
CA ALA A 128 30.32 -11.93 -7.46
C ALA A 128 29.12 -11.43 -8.24
N TYR A 129 28.04 -11.17 -7.52
CA TYR A 129 26.76 -10.69 -8.03
C TYR A 129 26.31 -9.46 -7.26
N THR A 130 25.54 -8.61 -7.92
CA THR A 130 25.03 -7.37 -7.33
C THR A 130 23.52 -7.30 -7.49
N PHE A 131 22.81 -7.02 -6.40
CA PHE A 131 21.42 -6.59 -6.42
C PHE A 131 21.32 -5.07 -6.32
N ALA A 132 20.51 -4.47 -7.18
CA ALA A 132 20.29 -3.03 -7.23
C ALA A 132 18.86 -2.72 -7.64
N ILE A 133 18.32 -1.59 -7.18
CA ILE A 133 17.07 -1.05 -7.70
C ILE A 133 17.33 -0.46 -9.09
N ASP A 134 16.52 -0.85 -10.06
CA ASP A 134 16.51 -0.28 -11.41
C ASP A 134 15.62 0.97 -11.46
N HIS A 135 14.37 0.79 -11.03
CA HIS A 135 13.38 1.85 -10.97
C HIS A 135 12.34 1.59 -9.88
N MET A 136 11.62 2.66 -9.53
CA MET A 136 10.55 2.66 -8.53
C MET A 136 9.44 3.60 -8.98
N ASP A 137 8.20 3.29 -8.59
CA ASP A 137 7.08 4.22 -8.65
C ASP A 137 6.19 4.14 -7.40
N GLY A 138 5.18 5.00 -7.33
CA GLY A 138 4.26 5.03 -6.20
C GLY A 138 4.97 5.35 -4.87
N PHE A 139 4.52 4.73 -3.78
CA PHE A 139 5.10 4.98 -2.45
C PHE A 139 6.56 4.56 -2.33
N PHE A 140 7.08 3.67 -3.20
CA PHE A 140 8.50 3.29 -3.17
C PHE A 140 9.43 4.48 -3.46
N THR A 141 8.94 5.53 -4.13
CA THR A 141 9.71 6.76 -4.38
C THR A 141 9.92 7.60 -3.14
N ASN A 142 9.13 7.41 -2.07
CA ASN A 142 9.27 8.16 -0.83
C ASN A 142 10.58 7.82 -0.14
N VAL A 143 11.45 8.80 0.10
CA VAL A 143 12.78 8.62 0.71
C VAL A 143 12.76 7.95 2.08
N SER A 144 11.69 8.13 2.85
CA SER A 144 11.51 7.50 4.17
C SER A 144 11.05 6.04 4.09
N PHE A 145 10.56 5.61 2.93
CA PHE A 145 10.18 4.22 2.69
C PHE A 145 11.41 3.41 2.26
N ALA A 146 11.88 2.55 3.15
CA ALA A 146 13.06 1.73 2.90
C ALA A 146 12.71 0.43 2.14
N VAL A 147 13.64 -0.04 1.32
CA VAL A 147 13.53 -1.32 0.60
C VAL A 147 14.81 -2.07 0.87
N TYR A 148 14.73 -3.13 1.66
CA TYR A 148 15.89 -3.92 2.06
C TYR A 148 15.93 -5.22 1.28
N ILE A 149 17.13 -5.61 0.86
CA ILE A 149 17.43 -7.02 0.68
C ILE A 149 17.95 -7.58 1.99
N HIS A 150 17.41 -8.72 2.41
CA HIS A 150 17.93 -9.51 3.52
C HIS A 150 18.59 -10.78 2.96
N ASP A 151 19.91 -10.92 3.18
CA ASP A 151 20.64 -12.16 2.93
C ASP A 151 20.67 -12.99 4.22
N LYS A 152 19.90 -14.07 4.22
CA LYS A 152 19.75 -14.98 5.37
C LYS A 152 20.98 -15.84 5.62
N SER A 153 21.92 -15.93 4.68
CA SER A 153 23.15 -16.72 4.89
C SER A 153 24.09 -16.07 5.90
N ASN A 154 24.04 -14.74 6.02
CA ASN A 154 24.87 -13.94 6.93
C ASN A 154 24.04 -12.94 7.75
N ASN A 155 22.71 -13.04 7.70
CA ASN A 155 21.76 -12.16 8.39
C ASN A 155 22.02 -10.67 8.11
N THR A 156 22.36 -10.32 6.87
CA THR A 156 22.70 -8.95 6.47
C THR A 156 21.51 -8.28 5.79
N TYR A 157 21.16 -7.09 6.25
CA TYR A 157 20.16 -6.22 5.64
C TYR A 157 20.86 -5.08 4.90
N THR A 158 20.54 -4.88 3.62
CA THR A 158 21.05 -3.74 2.84
C THR A 158 19.89 -2.97 2.25
N ASN A 159 19.82 -1.67 2.58
CA ASN A 159 18.84 -0.78 1.98
C ASN A 159 19.23 -0.47 0.53
N LEU A 160 18.52 -1.06 -0.41
CA LEU A 160 18.80 -0.95 -1.84
C LEU A 160 18.57 0.46 -2.40
N LYS A 161 17.92 1.35 -1.64
CA LYS A 161 17.76 2.76 -2.01
C LYS A 161 18.98 3.61 -1.69
N THR A 162 19.82 3.18 -0.75
CA THR A 162 21.04 3.91 -0.36
C THR A 162 22.30 3.29 -0.95
N SER A 163 22.29 1.98 -1.18
CA SER A 163 23.46 1.25 -1.69
C SER A 163 23.06 -0.07 -2.34
N ASN A 164 23.79 -0.47 -3.38
CA ASN A 164 23.67 -1.80 -3.96
C ASN A 164 24.16 -2.88 -2.98
N TYR A 165 23.65 -4.09 -3.11
CA TYR A 165 24.11 -5.25 -2.34
C TYR A 165 24.96 -6.17 -3.20
N THR A 166 26.24 -6.32 -2.87
CA THR A 166 27.16 -7.23 -3.56
C THR A 166 27.45 -8.45 -2.70
N PHE A 167 27.37 -9.64 -3.29
CA PHE A 167 27.64 -10.91 -2.62
C PHE A 167 28.39 -11.87 -3.53
N THR A 168 29.07 -12.84 -2.93
CA THR A 168 29.63 -13.98 -3.66
C THR A 168 28.70 -15.18 -3.58
N SER A 169 28.66 -15.95 -4.65
CA SER A 169 27.89 -17.19 -4.74
C SER A 169 28.61 -18.22 -5.60
N ASN A 170 28.43 -19.49 -5.25
CA ASN A 170 28.74 -20.58 -6.16
C ASN A 170 27.59 -20.72 -7.19
N SER A 171 27.85 -21.48 -8.24
CA SER A 171 26.81 -21.95 -9.15
C SER A 171 25.77 -22.78 -8.39
N GLY A 172 24.49 -22.59 -8.72
CA GLY A 172 23.39 -23.24 -8.04
C GLY A 172 22.10 -22.43 -8.04
N SER A 173 21.12 -22.92 -7.28
CA SER A 173 19.82 -22.27 -7.03
C SER A 173 19.65 -22.02 -5.54
N TYR A 174 19.24 -20.80 -5.20
CA TYR A 174 19.11 -20.29 -3.84
C TYR A 174 17.71 -19.70 -3.67
N ASN A 175 16.75 -20.54 -3.31
CA ASN A 175 15.34 -20.14 -3.12
C ASN A 175 15.05 -19.63 -1.70
N ASN A 176 15.96 -19.91 -0.76
CA ASN A 176 15.78 -19.62 0.67
C ASN A 176 16.87 -18.70 1.23
N ARG A 177 17.65 -18.03 0.36
CA ARG A 177 18.75 -17.16 0.81
C ARG A 177 18.34 -15.70 0.91
N PHE A 178 17.54 -15.22 -0.05
CA PHE A 178 17.25 -13.80 -0.18
C PHE A 178 15.76 -13.53 -0.02
N GLU A 179 15.46 -12.37 0.54
CA GLU A 179 14.10 -11.84 0.60
C GLU A 179 14.13 -10.31 0.54
N LEU A 180 13.08 -9.74 -0.06
CA LEU A 180 12.80 -8.31 0.00
C LEU A 180 11.97 -8.05 1.27
N THR A 181 12.38 -7.07 2.07
CA THR A 181 11.68 -6.64 3.29
C THR A 181 11.67 -5.12 3.41
N TYR A 182 10.73 -4.59 4.17
CA TYR A 182 10.52 -3.15 4.35
C TYR A 182 10.83 -2.70 5.79
N SER A 183 11.34 -3.61 6.61
CA SER A 183 11.91 -3.33 7.93
C SER A 183 13.09 -4.27 8.21
N VAL A 184 13.99 -3.84 9.10
CA VAL A 184 15.16 -4.64 9.53
C VAL A 184 14.83 -5.58 10.69
N ASP A 185 13.59 -5.57 11.16
CA ASP A 185 13.20 -6.30 12.36
C ASP A 185 12.95 -7.77 11.99
N ALA A 186 13.84 -8.66 12.46
CA ALA A 186 13.82 -10.10 12.21
C ALA A 186 12.52 -10.80 12.70
N SER A 187 11.70 -10.09 13.47
CA SER A 187 10.36 -10.47 13.89
C SER A 187 9.36 -10.60 12.72
N SER A 188 9.65 -9.96 11.59
CA SER A 188 8.78 -9.93 10.39
C SER A 188 8.69 -11.30 9.67
N ALA A 189 9.69 -12.18 9.84
CA ALA A 189 9.71 -13.52 9.25
C ALA A 189 8.60 -14.45 9.77
N LEU A 190 7.90 -14.03 10.83
CA LEU A 190 6.80 -14.76 11.46
C LEU A 190 5.48 -13.99 11.37
N GLY A 191 5.15 -13.36 10.23
CA GLY A 191 3.77 -12.94 9.92
C GLY A 191 3.09 -12.03 10.94
N THR A 192 3.83 -11.44 11.89
CA THR A 192 3.28 -10.43 12.77
C THR A 192 3.22 -9.16 11.96
N VAL A 193 2.01 -8.78 11.58
CA VAL A 193 1.70 -7.49 10.96
C VAL A 193 2.36 -6.39 11.79
N SER A 194 3.53 -5.93 11.35
CA SER A 194 4.14 -4.67 11.79
C SER A 194 3.18 -3.61 11.28
N ASN A 195 2.18 -3.32 12.10
CA ASN A 195 1.34 -2.16 11.90
C ASN A 195 2.21 -0.98 12.36
N PRO A 196 2.72 -0.11 11.47
CA PRO A 196 3.56 0.99 11.90
C PRO A 196 2.79 1.89 12.87
N PHE A 197 3.50 2.51 13.81
CA PHE A 197 2.88 3.42 14.77
C PHE A 197 2.16 4.57 14.03
N ASN A 198 0.89 4.78 14.35
CA ASN A 198 0.03 5.76 13.68
C ASN A 198 -1.03 6.33 14.65
N ALA A 199 -1.80 7.32 14.18
CA ALA A 199 -2.77 8.03 15.02
C ALA A 199 -3.94 7.18 15.52
N GLU A 200 -4.27 6.07 14.85
CA GLU A 200 -5.35 5.17 15.28
C GLU A 200 -4.95 4.40 16.55
N LYS A 201 -3.66 4.07 16.68
CA LYS A 201 -3.10 3.39 17.85
C LYS A 201 -2.99 4.28 19.10
N LEU A 202 -3.15 5.59 18.95
CA LEU A 202 -3.16 6.52 20.08
C LEU A 202 -4.54 6.50 20.75
N GLU A 203 -4.68 5.75 21.83
CA GLU A 203 -5.87 5.81 22.68
C GLU A 203 -5.73 6.92 23.69
N VAL A 204 -6.73 7.80 23.77
CA VAL A 204 -6.71 8.99 24.62
C VAL A 204 -8.01 9.07 25.39
N TYR A 205 -7.91 9.11 26.71
CA TYR A 205 -9.08 9.20 27.58
C TYR A 205 -8.77 9.90 28.90
N ASN A 206 -9.82 10.38 29.56
CA ASN A 206 -9.76 10.99 30.88
C ASN A 206 -10.06 9.96 31.97
N SER A 207 -9.24 9.96 33.02
CA SER A 207 -9.50 9.17 34.24
C SER A 207 -8.95 9.92 35.46
N ASN A 208 -9.77 10.06 36.51
CA ASN A 208 -9.36 10.66 37.80
C ASN A 208 -8.60 12.01 37.67
N GLN A 209 -9.07 12.92 36.81
CA GLN A 209 -8.44 14.24 36.54
C GLN A 209 -7.07 14.18 35.83
N SER A 210 -6.70 13.02 35.28
CA SER A 210 -5.52 12.83 34.45
C SER A 210 -5.90 12.47 33.02
N VAL A 211 -5.12 12.96 32.06
CA VAL A 211 -5.17 12.52 30.66
C VAL A 211 -4.26 11.32 30.51
N ILE A 212 -4.80 10.21 30.04
CA ILE A 212 -4.04 8.99 29.77
C ILE A 212 -3.94 8.82 28.26
N ILE A 213 -2.71 8.65 27.78
CA ILE A 213 -2.39 8.41 26.37
C ILE A 213 -1.67 7.08 26.28
N LYS A 214 -2.22 6.15 25.50
CA LYS A 214 -1.61 4.84 25.22
C LYS A 214 -1.31 4.72 23.74
N SER A 215 -0.16 4.14 23.40
CA SER A 215 0.30 3.88 22.03
C SER A 215 0.21 2.40 21.63
N GLY A 216 -0.63 1.63 22.33
CA GLY A 216 -0.69 0.18 22.19
C GLY A 216 0.58 -0.48 22.74
N ASN A 217 1.34 -1.15 21.87
CA ASN A 217 2.61 -1.79 22.21
C ASN A 217 3.85 -0.96 21.82
N THR A 218 3.67 0.24 21.24
CA THR A 218 4.79 1.06 20.77
C THR A 218 5.37 1.91 21.90
N VAL A 219 6.67 1.79 22.16
CA VAL A 219 7.39 2.67 23.09
C VAL A 219 7.54 4.06 22.48
N LEU A 220 7.16 5.09 23.24
CA LEU A 220 7.28 6.48 22.82
C LEU A 220 8.63 7.05 23.25
N LYS A 221 9.27 7.77 22.33
CA LYS A 221 10.42 8.63 22.61
C LYS A 221 9.97 9.94 23.24
N ASN A 222 9.04 10.63 22.58
CA ASN A 222 8.53 11.93 23.05
C ASN A 222 7.04 12.10 22.77
N ILE A 223 6.42 13.02 23.52
CA ILE A 223 5.03 13.43 23.34
C ILE A 223 4.86 14.92 23.63
N GLU A 224 4.08 15.60 22.80
CA GLU A 224 3.76 17.01 22.90
C GLU A 224 2.25 17.22 22.69
N LEU A 225 1.64 18.05 23.53
CA LEU A 225 0.24 18.44 23.42
C LEU A 225 0.15 19.92 23.11
N TYR A 226 -0.72 20.29 22.17
CA TYR A 226 -0.97 21.66 21.77
C TYR A 226 -2.46 21.99 21.83
N ASN A 227 -2.78 23.26 22.08
CA ASN A 227 -4.11 23.77 21.75
C ASN A 227 -4.23 24.08 20.25
N ILE A 228 -5.44 24.48 19.82
CA ILE A 228 -5.72 24.84 18.42
C ILE A 228 -4.92 26.05 17.92
N ASN A 229 -4.41 26.88 18.82
CA ASN A 229 -3.59 28.05 18.49
C ASN A 229 -2.09 27.70 18.42
N GLY A 230 -1.72 26.42 18.57
CA GLY A 230 -0.34 25.95 18.54
C GLY A 230 0.45 26.20 19.83
N GLN A 231 -0.19 26.63 20.91
CA GLN A 231 0.48 26.78 22.21
C GLN A 231 0.71 25.40 22.83
N VAL A 232 1.92 25.17 23.34
CA VAL A 232 2.29 23.94 24.05
C VAL A 232 1.57 23.88 25.40
N LEU A 233 0.80 22.83 25.62
CA LEU A 233 0.10 22.54 26.87
C LEU A 233 0.87 21.55 27.74
N TYR A 234 1.62 20.64 27.11
CA TYR A 234 2.46 19.64 27.78
C TYR A 234 3.56 19.18 26.82
N GLU A 235 4.74 18.89 27.37
CA GLU A 235 5.87 18.32 26.64
C GLU A 235 6.60 17.31 27.54
N ASN A 236 6.89 16.13 27.00
CA ASN A 236 7.83 15.19 27.57
C ASN A 236 8.71 14.61 26.46
N LYS A 237 10.03 14.83 26.54
CA LYS A 237 11.01 14.44 25.52
C LYS A 237 11.61 13.05 25.71
N GLU A 238 11.36 12.43 26.86
CA GLU A 238 11.97 11.16 27.29
C GLU A 238 10.91 10.28 27.95
N VAL A 239 9.93 9.84 27.17
CA VAL A 239 8.81 9.04 27.69
C VAL A 239 9.24 7.62 28.05
N ASN A 240 9.97 6.93 27.15
CA ASN A 240 10.47 5.56 27.31
C ASN A 240 9.41 4.55 27.80
N ALA A 241 8.16 4.74 27.37
CA ALA A 241 7.01 3.92 27.75
C ALA A 241 5.93 3.95 26.66
N ALA A 242 5.06 2.92 26.64
CA ALA A 242 3.88 2.86 25.77
C ALA A 242 2.64 3.58 26.35
N GLN A 243 2.78 4.19 27.52
CA GLN A 243 1.72 4.93 28.21
C GLN A 243 2.29 6.18 28.87
N VAL A 244 1.58 7.30 28.71
CA VAL A 244 1.84 8.55 29.42
C VAL A 244 0.61 8.92 30.23
N THR A 245 0.82 9.32 31.48
CA THR A 245 -0.23 9.87 32.35
C THR A 245 0.11 11.30 32.68
N ILE A 246 -0.75 12.23 32.29
CA ILE A 246 -0.57 13.67 32.49
C ILE A 246 -1.58 14.11 33.54
N SER A 247 -1.09 14.44 34.73
CA SER A 247 -1.92 15.02 35.79
C SER A 247 -1.99 16.53 35.64
N ASN A 248 -3.16 17.11 35.91
CA ASN A 248 -3.38 18.56 35.93
C ASN A 248 -3.02 19.28 34.61
N LEU A 249 -3.46 18.74 33.47
CA LEU A 249 -3.26 19.40 32.18
C LEU A 249 -3.91 20.80 32.20
N PRO A 250 -3.18 21.89 31.87
CA PRO A 250 -3.69 23.27 31.93
C PRO A 250 -4.58 23.59 30.73
N ALA A 251 -5.65 22.82 30.54
CA ALA A 251 -6.60 22.96 29.45
C ALA A 251 -8.03 23.08 30.00
N THR A 252 -8.83 23.97 29.42
CA THR A 252 -10.29 23.98 29.53
C THR A 252 -10.91 23.16 28.39
N LYS A 253 -12.21 22.83 28.46
CA LYS A 253 -12.94 22.05 27.43
C LYS A 253 -12.64 22.56 26.01
N GLN A 254 -11.78 21.88 25.27
CA GLN A 254 -11.29 22.33 23.96
C GLN A 254 -10.66 21.18 23.16
N ALA A 255 -10.41 21.40 21.87
CA ALA A 255 -9.65 20.45 21.08
C ALA A 255 -8.14 20.56 21.37
N ILE A 256 -7.50 19.41 21.54
CA ILE A 256 -6.07 19.24 21.78
C ILE A 256 -5.48 18.45 20.63
N ILE A 257 -4.30 18.87 20.17
CA ILE A 257 -3.48 18.14 19.20
C ILE A 257 -2.39 17.41 19.97
N ILE A 258 -2.35 16.09 19.81
CA ILE A 258 -1.36 15.22 20.43
C ILE A 258 -0.39 14.80 19.33
N ARG A 259 0.89 15.14 19.50
CA ARG A 259 1.99 14.69 18.65
C ARG A 259 2.83 13.72 19.47
N ALA A 260 2.92 12.48 19.02
CA ALA A 260 3.70 11.44 19.69
C ALA A 260 4.71 10.87 18.70
N THR A 261 5.93 10.63 19.16
CA THR A 261 7.02 10.06 18.34
C THR A 261 7.48 8.75 18.97
N SER A 262 7.53 7.67 18.18
CA SER A 262 8.09 6.38 18.62
C SER A 262 9.61 6.44 18.81
N GLU A 263 10.18 5.45 19.48
CA GLU A 263 11.64 5.27 19.54
C GLU A 263 12.28 5.19 18.14
N ASP A 264 11.58 4.56 17.20
CA ASP A 264 11.98 4.43 15.79
C ASP A 264 11.86 5.75 14.98
N GLY A 265 11.42 6.85 15.61
CA GLY A 265 11.31 8.16 14.97
C GLY A 265 10.03 8.40 14.18
N ILE A 266 9.07 7.47 14.18
CA ILE A 266 7.78 7.63 13.51
C ILE A 266 6.89 8.54 14.34
N THR A 267 6.35 9.59 13.71
CA THR A 267 5.47 10.56 14.38
C THR A 267 4.01 10.33 14.02
N ALA A 268 3.15 10.25 15.04
CA ALA A 268 1.70 10.20 14.91
C ALA A 268 1.06 11.46 15.49
N VAL A 269 0.05 11.99 14.81
CA VAL A 269 -0.71 13.18 15.25
C VAL A 269 -2.18 12.83 15.41
N LYS A 270 -2.74 13.06 16.60
CA LYS A 270 -4.16 12.82 16.89
C LYS A 270 -4.83 14.09 17.43
N LYS A 271 -5.97 14.45 16.85
CA LYS A 271 -6.87 15.44 17.42
C LYS A 271 -7.81 14.77 18.41
N TRP A 272 -7.93 15.32 19.60
CA TRP A 272 -8.81 14.82 20.64
C TRP A 272 -9.58 15.96 21.30
N LEU A 273 -10.84 15.72 21.66
CA LEU A 273 -11.68 16.70 22.35
C LEU A 273 -11.54 16.50 23.86
N TYR A 274 -10.94 17.46 24.55
CA TYR A 274 -10.86 17.48 26.01
C TYR A 274 -12.17 18.02 26.58
N TYR A 275 -12.78 17.27 27.51
CA TYR A 275 -14.06 17.61 28.14
C TYR A 275 -14.05 17.36 29.64
#